data_AF-A0A847AQX8-F1
#
_entry.id   AF-A0A847AQX8-F1
#
_cell.length_a   1.000
_cell.length_b   1.000
_cell.length_c   1.000
_cell.angle_alpha   90.00
_cell.angle_beta   90.00
_cell.angle_gamma   90.00
#
_symmetry.space_group_name_H-M   'P 1'
#
loop_
_entity.id
_entity.type
_entity.pdbx_description
1 polymer ?
#
loop_
_entity_poly.entity_id
_entity_poly.type
_entity_poly.pdbx_seq_one_letter_code
_entity_poly.pdbx_strand_id
1 'polypeptide(L)'
;EEKTIKHKEMQKCLKIACSAPLEMMDLIFEGINLHDELVDIASITIISDIGVGVQLLKAAINSAYLNVLINVSSISDDNYISDVKKRTEYLLVNGNKKADEIYEKVLKILEA
;
A
#
# COMPACT_ATOMS: atom_id res chain seq x y z
N GLU A 1 12.55 1.47 -37.44
CA GLU A 1 13.46 1.49 -36.28
C GLU A 1 13.08 2.54 -35.23
N GLU A 2 12.88 3.81 -35.59
CA GLU A 2 12.57 4.88 -34.63
C GLU A 2 11.32 4.63 -33.76
N LYS A 3 10.24 4.09 -34.34
CA LYS A 3 9.01 3.71 -33.59
C LYS A 3 9.27 2.62 -32.55
N THR A 4 10.11 1.64 -32.87
CA THR A 4 10.46 0.53 -31.97
C THR A 4 11.31 1.00 -30.81
N ILE A 5 12.29 1.87 -31.08
CA ILE A 5 13.15 2.48 -30.04
C ILE A 5 12.30 3.35 -29.11
N LYS A 6 11.44 4.22 -29.66
CA LYS A 6 10.50 5.04 -28.88
C LYS A 6 9.58 4.20 -28.00
N HIS A 7 9.04 3.10 -28.53
CA HIS A 7 8.18 2.19 -27.76
C HIS A 7 8.94 1.52 -26.61
N LYS A 8 10.17 1.04 -26.86
CA LYS A 8 11.00 0.40 -25.83
C LYS A 8 11.35 1.36 -24.69
N GLU A 9 11.75 2.58 -25.01
CA GLU A 9 12.06 3.61 -23.99
C GLU A 9 10.80 4.00 -23.21
N MET A 10 9.65 4.13 -23.88
CA MET A 10 8.37 4.39 -23.20
C MET A 10 8.02 3.27 -22.20
N GLN A 11 8.13 2.00 -22.59
CA GLN A 11 7.88 0.86 -21.70
C GLN A 11 8.83 0.83 -20.49
N LYS A 12 10.10 1.23 -20.68
CA LYS A 12 11.05 1.39 -19.58
C LYS A 12 10.62 2.49 -18.62
N CYS A 13 10.22 3.66 -19.12
CA CYS A 13 9.72 4.76 -18.31
C CYS A 13 8.47 4.38 -17.51
N LEU A 14 7.55 3.60 -18.10
CA LEU A 14 6.35 3.12 -17.41
C LEU A 14 6.69 2.17 -16.25
N LYS A 15 7.64 1.26 -16.43
CA LYS A 15 8.13 0.39 -15.35
C LYS A 15 8.79 1.19 -14.22
N ILE A 16 9.53 2.25 -14.54
CA ILE A 16 10.10 3.16 -13.54
C ILE A 16 9.00 3.94 -12.82
N ALA A 17 8.01 4.48 -13.55
CA ALA A 17 6.89 5.18 -12.93
C ALA A 17 6.06 4.26 -12.01
N CYS A 18 6.02 2.96 -12.31
CA CYS A 18 5.38 1.96 -11.49
C CYS A 18 6.17 1.61 -10.22
N SER A 19 7.48 1.88 -10.14
CA SER A 19 8.26 1.51 -8.95
C SER A 19 7.90 2.35 -7.72
N ALA A 20 7.70 3.66 -7.89
CA ALA A 20 7.37 4.57 -6.79
C ALA A 20 6.07 4.20 -6.04
N PRO A 21 4.91 3.96 -6.71
CA PRO A 21 3.71 3.54 -6.00
C PRO A 21 3.81 2.11 -5.41
N LEU A 22 4.66 1.24 -5.97
CA LEU A 22 4.91 -0.08 -5.36
C LEU A 22 5.67 0.03 -4.05
N GLU A 23 6.76 0.79 -4.04
CA GLU A 23 7.54 1.08 -2.83
C GLU A 23 6.67 1.79 -1.78
N MET A 24 5.79 2.70 -2.21
CA MET A 24 4.82 3.34 -1.33
C MET A 24 3.90 2.30 -0.65
N MET A 25 3.38 1.31 -1.38
CA MET A 25 2.55 0.26 -0.78
C MET A 25 3.32 -0.60 0.24
N ASP A 26 4.59 -0.91 -0.03
CA ASP A 26 5.43 -1.67 0.91
C ASP A 26 5.64 -0.90 2.21
N LEU A 27 6.03 0.38 2.12
CA LEU A 27 6.28 1.23 3.28
C LEU A 27 5.02 1.49 4.09
N ILE A 28 3.87 1.66 3.44
CA ILE A 28 2.59 1.80 4.14
C ILE A 28 2.24 0.51 4.87
N PHE A 29 2.43 -0.65 4.24
CA PHE A 29 2.16 -1.94 4.87
C PHE A 29 3.09 -2.18 6.08
N GLU A 30 4.37 -1.82 5.99
CA GLU A 30 5.29 -1.78 7.13
C GLU A 30 4.77 -0.87 8.25
N GLY A 31 4.33 0.35 7.90
CA GLY A 31 3.71 1.28 8.85
C GLY A 31 2.48 0.70 9.55
N ILE A 32 1.63 -0.03 8.84
CA ILE A 32 0.46 -0.72 9.43
C ILE A 32 0.92 -1.80 10.41
N ASN A 33 1.95 -2.59 10.08
CA ASN A 33 2.49 -3.59 10.99
C ASN A 33 3.07 -2.97 12.26
N LEU A 34 3.77 -1.84 12.15
CA LEU A 34 4.24 -1.10 13.33
C LEU A 34 3.08 -0.63 14.22
N HIS A 35 1.95 -0.20 13.64
CA HIS A 35 0.76 0.17 14.43
C HIS A 35 0.15 -1.02 15.17
N ASP A 36 0.21 -2.23 14.61
CA ASP A 36 -0.23 -3.45 15.30
C ASP A 36 0.67 -3.81 16.48
N GLU A 37 1.97 -3.55 16.40
CA GLU A 37 2.87 -3.70 17.55
C GLU A 37 2.61 -2.63 18.61
N LEU A 38 2.38 -1.38 18.17
CA LEU A 38 2.17 -0.24 19.06
C LEU A 38 0.86 -0.31 19.83
N VAL A 39 -0.23 -0.80 19.22
CA VAL A 39 -1.56 -0.81 19.87
C VAL A 39 -1.56 -1.65 21.16
N ASP A 40 -0.71 -2.68 21.25
CA ASP A 40 -0.63 -3.56 22.42
C ASP A 40 0.27 -3.00 23.54
N ILE A 41 1.10 -1.98 23.26
CA ILE A 41 2.07 -1.40 24.23
C ILE A 41 1.87 0.10 24.51
N ALA A 42 1.04 0.78 23.72
CA ALA A 42 0.77 2.20 23.85
C ALA A 42 0.09 2.54 25.18
N SER A 43 0.42 3.70 25.75
CA SER A 43 -0.34 4.24 26.88
C SER A 43 -1.73 4.69 26.43
N ILE A 44 -2.69 4.66 27.36
CA ILE A 44 -4.07 5.08 27.07
C ILE A 44 -4.15 6.53 26.55
N THR A 45 -3.17 7.37 26.91
CA THR A 45 -3.10 8.77 26.49
C THR A 45 -2.76 8.96 25.02
N ILE A 46 -2.16 7.97 24.35
CA ILE A 46 -1.77 8.05 22.93
C ILE A 46 -2.52 7.04 22.04
N ILE A 47 -3.43 6.24 22.62
CA ILE A 47 -4.11 5.17 21.87
C ILE A 47 -4.97 5.72 20.72
N SER A 48 -5.53 6.92 20.88
CA SER A 48 -6.26 7.61 19.82
C SER A 48 -5.37 7.96 18.63
N ASP A 49 -4.11 8.31 18.86
CA ASP A 49 -3.16 8.64 17.78
C ASP A 49 -2.83 7.42 16.93
N ILE A 50 -2.75 6.23 17.56
CA ILE A 50 -2.63 4.95 16.84
C ILE A 50 -3.86 4.72 15.96
N GLY A 51 -5.06 4.95 16.50
CA GLY A 51 -6.31 4.82 15.74
C GLY A 51 -6.40 5.77 14.54
N VAL A 52 -5.98 7.03 14.70
CA VAL A 52 -5.92 8.00 13.60
C VAL A 52 -4.85 7.59 12.58
N GLY A 53 -3.65 7.25 13.04
CA GLY A 53 -2.53 6.86 12.18
C GLY A 53 -2.85 5.66 11.30
N VAL A 54 -3.46 4.62 11.86
CA VAL A 54 -3.81 3.42 11.09
C VAL A 54 -4.89 3.68 10.04
N GLN A 55 -5.85 4.57 10.30
CA GLN A 55 -6.86 4.96 9.31
C GLN A 55 -6.24 5.77 8.16
N LEU A 56 -5.27 6.65 8.45
CA LEU A 56 -4.53 7.36 7.41
C LEU A 56 -3.71 6.39 6.54
N LEU A 57 -3.05 5.41 7.15
CA LEU A 57 -2.32 4.37 6.44
C LEU A 57 -3.26 3.49 5.60
N LYS A 58 -4.45 3.16 6.11
CA LYS A 58 -5.48 2.45 5.35
C LYS A 58 -5.91 3.24 4.12
N ALA A 59 -6.20 4.53 4.26
CA ALA A 59 -6.52 5.38 3.12
C ALA A 59 -5.35 5.44 2.12
N ALA A 60 -4.12 5.55 2.62
CA ALA A 60 -2.91 5.62 1.81
C ALA A 60 -2.68 4.34 0.98
N ILE A 61 -2.83 3.14 1.55
CA ILE A 61 -2.58 1.90 0.80
C ILE A 61 -3.61 1.69 -0.32
N ASN A 62 -4.88 2.07 -0.07
CA ASN A 62 -5.92 2.06 -1.10
C ASN A 62 -5.61 3.08 -2.22
N SER A 63 -5.15 4.27 -1.87
CA SER A 63 -4.75 5.30 -2.83
C SER A 63 -3.54 4.88 -3.68
N ALA A 64 -2.50 4.34 -3.04
CA ALA A 64 -1.30 3.86 -3.72
C ALA A 64 -1.62 2.72 -4.71
N TYR A 65 -2.54 1.81 -4.34
CA TYR A 65 -2.99 0.74 -5.22
C TYR A 65 -3.62 1.26 -6.52
N LEU A 66 -4.43 2.33 -6.46
CA LEU A 66 -5.01 2.95 -7.66
C LEU A 66 -3.92 3.48 -8.60
N ASN A 67 -2.87 4.09 -8.05
CA ASN A 67 -1.73 4.57 -8.83
C ASN A 67 -0.97 3.43 -9.50
N VAL A 68 -0.84 2.27 -8.83
CA VAL A 68 -0.27 1.07 -9.44
C VAL A 68 -1.13 0.60 -10.61
N LEU A 69 -2.45 0.48 -10.43
CA LEU A 69 -3.35 -0.02 -11.48
C LEU A 69 -3.27 0.83 -12.77
N ILE A 70 -3.25 2.16 -12.63
CA ILE A 70 -3.14 3.07 -13.77
C ILE A 70 -1.81 2.84 -14.51
N ASN A 71 -0.68 2.83 -13.80
CA ASN A 71 0.64 2.68 -14.42
C ASN A 71 0.83 1.29 -15.06
N VAL A 72 0.36 0.22 -14.40
CA VAL A 72 0.45 -1.16 -14.90
C VAL A 72 -0.38 -1.37 -16.16
N SER A 73 -1.53 -0.70 -16.29
CA SER A 73 -2.41 -0.84 -17.46
C SER A 73 -1.78 -0.40 -18.80
N SER A 74 -0.70 0.41 -18.74
CA SER A 74 0.02 0.92 -19.90
C SER A 74 1.24 0.08 -20.28
N ILE A 75 1.56 -0.94 -19.49
CA ILE A 75 2.71 -1.83 -19.70
C ILE A 75 2.28 -3.02 -20.56
N SER A 76 3.15 -3.46 -21.47
CA SER A 76 2.88 -4.59 -22.39
C SER A 76 3.49 -5.93 -21.94
N ASP A 77 4.26 -5.93 -20.85
CA ASP A 77 4.94 -7.12 -20.32
C ASP A 77 4.00 -7.88 -19.37
N ASP A 78 3.33 -8.92 -19.88
CA ASP A 78 2.32 -9.68 -19.14
C ASP A 78 2.85 -10.34 -17.86
N ASN A 79 4.12 -10.79 -17.86
CA ASN A 79 4.74 -11.38 -16.68
C ASN A 79 4.91 -10.33 -15.58
N TYR A 80 5.45 -9.16 -15.96
CA TYR A 80 5.58 -8.03 -15.03
C TYR A 80 4.22 -7.58 -14.47
N ILE A 81 3.19 -7.49 -15.34
CA ILE A 81 1.83 -7.12 -14.93
C ILE A 81 1.27 -8.12 -13.92
N SER A 82 1.43 -9.41 -14.17
CA SER A 82 0.94 -10.48 -13.29
C SER A 82 1.62 -10.44 -11.92
N ASP A 83 2.96 -10.33 -11.90
CA ASP A 83 3.74 -10.27 -10.67
C ASP A 83 3.38 -9.05 -9.82
N VAL A 84 3.28 -7.88 -10.47
CA VAL A 84 2.91 -6.63 -9.79
C VAL A 84 1.51 -6.72 -9.20
N LYS A 85 0.50 -7.16 -9.98
CA LYS A 85 -0.88 -7.29 -9.49
C LYS A 85 -0.97 -8.24 -8.30
N LYS A 86 -0.35 -9.42 -8.39
CA LYS A 86 -0.35 -10.40 -7.31
C LYS A 86 0.24 -9.83 -6.03
N ARG A 87 1.36 -9.12 -6.14
CA ARG A 87 2.00 -8.47 -4.99
C ARG A 87 1.12 -7.38 -4.38
N THR A 88 0.56 -6.49 -5.20
CA THR A 88 -0.19 -5.34 -4.68
C THR A 88 -1.56 -5.71 -4.17
N GLU A 89 -2.23 -6.71 -4.76
CA GLU A 89 -3.46 -7.30 -4.21
C GLU A 89 -3.19 -7.90 -2.82
N TYR A 90 -2.08 -8.62 -2.65
CA TYR A 90 -1.68 -9.15 -1.34
C TYR A 90 -1.51 -8.03 -0.32
N LEU A 91 -0.75 -6.98 -0.65
CA LEU A 91 -0.52 -5.84 0.25
C LEU A 91 -1.83 -5.13 0.60
N LEU A 92 -2.68 -4.89 -0.40
CA LEU A 92 -3.97 -4.21 -0.23
C LEU A 92 -4.90 -4.98 0.71
N VAL A 93 -5.11 -6.27 0.44
CA VAL A 93 -6.07 -7.08 1.21
C VAL A 93 -5.59 -7.25 2.65
N ASN A 94 -4.33 -7.61 2.85
CA ASN A 94 -3.80 -7.81 4.19
C ASN A 94 -3.65 -6.48 4.95
N GLY A 95 -3.25 -5.42 4.26
CA GLY A 95 -3.10 -4.09 4.87
C GLY A 95 -4.44 -3.52 5.34
N ASN A 96 -5.49 -3.60 4.52
CA ASN A 96 -6.83 -3.18 4.92
C ASN A 96 -7.36 -4.02 6.10
N LYS A 97 -7.23 -5.34 6.04
CA LYS A 97 -7.68 -6.24 7.11
C LYS A 97 -7.00 -5.90 8.44
N LYS A 98 -5.67 -5.78 8.43
CA LYS A 98 -4.90 -5.48 9.64
C LYS A 98 -5.20 -4.08 10.17
N ALA A 99 -5.38 -3.09 9.29
CA ALA A 99 -5.79 -1.75 9.70
C ALA A 99 -7.14 -1.74 10.42
N ASP A 100 -8.12 -2.51 9.94
CA ASP A 100 -9.41 -2.68 10.61
C ASP A 100 -9.28 -3.37 11.97
N GLU A 101 -8.49 -4.45 12.05
CA GLU A 101 -8.24 -5.15 13.31
C GLU A 101 -7.59 -4.24 14.37
N ILE A 102 -6.62 -3.41 13.97
CA ILE A 102 -5.97 -2.43 14.88
C ILE A 102 -6.98 -1.37 15.34
N TYR A 103 -7.79 -0.83 14.43
CA TYR A 103 -8.76 0.19 14.77
C TYR A 103 -9.82 -0.34 15.75
N GLU A 104 -10.30 -1.56 15.55
CA GLU A 104 -11.20 -2.24 16.48
C GLU A 104 -10.57 -2.47 17.86
N LYS A 105 -9.27 -2.80 17.93
CA LYS A 105 -8.54 -2.87 19.22
C LYS A 105 -8.52 -1.50 19.91
N VAL A 106 -8.25 -0.42 19.17
CA VAL A 106 -8.24 0.95 19.71
C VAL A 106 -9.61 1.32 20.30
N LEU A 107 -10.71 1.03 19.58
CA LEU A 107 -12.05 1.30 20.08
C LEU A 107 -12.34 0.56 21.39
N LYS A 108 -12.01 -0.73 21.46
CA LYS A 108 -12.17 -1.52 22.69
C LYS A 108 -11.40 -0.96 23.88
N ILE A 109 -10.19 -0.43 23.66
CA ILE A 109 -9.39 0.19 24.73
C ILE A 109 -10.00 1.52 25.19
N LEU A 110 -10.57 2.31 24.27
CA LEU A 110 -11.19 3.60 24.60
C LEU A 110 -12.55 3.45 25.29
N GLU A 111 -13.25 2.34 25.07
CA GLU A 111 -14.55 2.03 25.68
C GLU A 111 -14.45 1.28 27.02
N ALA A 112 -13.25 0.82 27.40
CA ALA A 112 -12.98 0.09 28.64
C ALA A 112 -12.88 1.01 29.86
#